data_AF-A0A1F2RSR4-F1
#
_entry.id   AF-A0A1F2RSR4-F1
#
_cell.length_a   1.000
_cell.length_b   1.000
_cell.length_c   1.000
_cell.angle_alpha   90.00
_cell.angle_beta   90.00
_cell.angle_gamma   90.00
#
_symmetry.space_group_name_H-M   'P 1'
#
loop_
_entity.id
_entity.type
_entity.pdbx_description
1 polymer ?
#
loop_
_entity_poly.entity_id
_entity_poly.type
_entity_poly.pdbx_seq_one_letter_code
_entity_poly.pdbx_strand_id
1 'polypeptide(L)'
;MRIRKIPLVIHVDAAGLVLLRKTCRLCVVCEMLVAHEAEMNPLIGRRAYVILGTLEPRTWRQGFSGSVTVQEVVGDMADFKAYMRVDITPGIG
;
A
#
# COMPACT_ATOMS: atom_id res chain seq x y z
N MET A 1 12.00 5.67 -12.49
CA MET A 1 11.29 4.94 -11.42
C MET A 1 12.30 4.23 -10.52
N ARG A 2 12.10 4.23 -9.20
CA ARG A 2 12.97 3.53 -8.23
C ARG A 2 12.19 2.43 -7.51
N ILE A 3 12.81 1.27 -7.31
CA ILE A 3 12.24 0.19 -6.51
C ILE A 3 12.55 0.44 -5.03
N ARG A 4 11.52 0.39 -4.17
CA ARG A 4 11.62 0.70 -2.74
C ARG A 4 10.64 -0.18 -1.95
N LYS A 5 10.99 -0.53 -0.71
CA LYS A 5 10.04 -1.11 0.25
C LYS A 5 9.27 0.00 0.97
N ILE A 6 7.98 0.15 0.67
CA ILE A 6 7.12 1.22 1.16
C ILE A 6 6.04 0.63 2.07
N PRO A 7 5.84 1.15 3.29
CA PRO A 7 4.68 0.85 4.11
C PRO A 7 3.40 1.36 3.47
N LEU A 8 2.44 0.45 3.26
CA LEU A 8 1.12 0.74 2.71
C LEU A 8 0.08 0.63 3.82
N VAL A 9 -0.86 1.58 3.84
CA VAL A 9 -2.09 1.51 4.63
C VAL A 9 -3.17 0.93 3.74
N ILE A 10 -3.69 -0.23 4.12
CA ILE A 10 -4.62 -1.00 3.31
C ILE A 10 -5.87 -1.28 4.12
N HIS A 11 -7.03 -0.94 3.58
CA HIS A 11 -8.29 -1.46 4.10
C HIS A 11 -8.62 -2.76 3.38
N VAL A 12 -8.79 -3.83 4.14
CA VAL A 12 -9.19 -5.15 3.64
C VAL A 12 -10.58 -5.46 4.16
N ASP A 13 -11.47 -5.85 3.24
CA ASP A 13 -12.84 -6.18 3.60
C ASP A 13 -12.89 -7.28 4.67
N ALA A 14 -13.77 -7.11 5.66
CA ALA A 14 -13.91 -7.92 6.87
C ALA A 14 -12.67 -8.07 7.78
N ALA A 15 -11.51 -7.47 7.45
CA ALA A 15 -10.29 -7.52 8.27
C ALA A 15 -9.84 -6.15 8.79
N GLY A 16 -10.40 -5.05 8.28
CA GLY A 16 -10.10 -3.70 8.73
C GLY A 16 -8.81 -3.15 8.14
N LEU A 17 -8.11 -2.30 8.91
CA LEU A 17 -6.85 -1.69 8.49
C LEU A 17 -5.67 -2.63 8.70
N VAL A 18 -4.85 -2.76 7.67
CA VAL A 18 -3.63 -3.57 7.67
C VAL A 18 -2.46 -2.71 7.20
N LEU A 19 -1.34 -2.78 7.92
CA LEU A 19 -0.10 -2.06 7.60
C LEU A 19 0.94 -3.01 7.03
N LEU A 20 1.11 -3.01 5.71
CA LEU A 20 2.04 -3.93 5.03
C LEU A 20 3.16 -3.18 4.34
N ARG A 21 4.39 -3.61 4.57
CA ARG A 21 5.54 -3.10 3.83
C ARG A 21 5.78 -3.92 2.57
N LYS A 22 5.62 -3.29 1.40
CA LYS A 22 5.66 -3.96 0.10
C LYS A 22 6.70 -3.36 -0.83
N THR A 23 7.17 -4.18 -1.77
CA THR A 23 8.09 -3.71 -2.81
C THR A 23 7.30 -3.00 -3.89
N CYS A 24 7.56 -1.70 -4.05
CA CYS A 24 6.84 -0.85 -4.99
C CYS A 24 7.81 -0.13 -5.92
N ARG A 25 7.31 0.28 -7.09
CA ARG A 25 8.00 1.24 -7.96
C ARG A 25 7.46 2.64 -7.66
N LEU A 26 8.35 3.54 -7.29
CA LEU A 26 8.03 4.93 -7.02
C LEU A 26 8.53 5.82 -8.16
N CYS A 27 7.65 6.65 -8.69
CA CYS A 27 8.00 7.78 -9.55
C CYS A 27 7.72 9.08 -8.79
N VAL A 28 8.76 9.73 -8.29
CA VAL A 28 8.62 11.01 -7.56
C VAL A 28 8.17 12.15 -8.48
N VAL A 29 8.50 12.10 -9.77
CA VAL A 29 8.11 13.12 -10.75
C VAL A 29 6.62 13.07 -11.05
N CYS A 30 6.04 11.86 -11.12
CA CYS A 30 4.62 11.66 -11.39
C CYS A 30 3.79 11.55 -10.10
N GLU A 31 4.41 11.66 -8.93
CA GLU A 31 3.80 11.38 -7.62
C GLU A 31 3.05 10.02 -7.57
N MET A 32 3.60 9.03 -8.29
CA MET A 32 2.92 7.76 -8.54
C MET A 32 3.65 6.59 -7.87
N LEU A 33 2.88 5.76 -7.18
CA LEU A 33 3.32 4.50 -6.59
C LEU A 33 2.65 3.33 -7.31
N VAL A 34 3.45 2.39 -7.77
CA VAL A 34 2.96 1.15 -8.41
C VAL A 34 3.32 -0.03 -7.54
N ALA A 35 2.30 -0.70 -7.01
CA ALA A 35 2.40 -1.98 -6.32
C ALA A 35 1.98 -3.11 -7.28
N HIS A 36 2.73 -4.20 -7.29
CA HIS A 36 2.40 -5.36 -8.11
C HIS A 36 1.35 -6.22 -7.39
N GLU A 37 0.29 -6.66 -8.08
CA GLU A 37 -0.80 -7.44 -7.45
C GLU A 37 -0.30 -8.72 -6.78
N ALA A 38 0.67 -9.42 -7.39
CA ALA A 38 1.31 -10.59 -6.80
C ALA A 38 2.03 -10.32 -5.46
N GLU A 39 2.45 -9.07 -5.19
CA GLU A 39 3.00 -8.70 -3.88
C GLU A 39 1.90 -8.59 -2.82
N MET A 40 0.66 -8.34 -3.21
CA MET A 40 -0.49 -8.10 -2.32
C MET A 40 -1.21 -9.40 -1.96
N ASN A 41 -1.49 -10.23 -2.97
CA ASN A 41 -2.32 -11.44 -2.85
C ASN A 41 -1.89 -12.43 -1.75
N PRO A 42 -0.60 -12.70 -1.50
CA PRO A 42 -0.20 -13.68 -0.49
C PRO A 42 -0.66 -13.34 0.94
N LEU A 43 -0.81 -12.05 1.27
CA LEU A 43 -1.18 -11.61 2.63
C LEU A 43 -2.67 -11.26 2.76
N ILE A 44 -3.31 -10.87 1.67
CA ILE A 44 -4.70 -10.40 1.67
C ILE A 44 -5.67 -11.52 1.24
N GLY A 45 -5.16 -12.56 0.57
CA GLY A 45 -5.95 -13.64 0.01
C GLY A 45 -6.82 -13.17 -1.15
N ARG A 46 -8.03 -13.73 -1.27
CA ARG A 46 -9.03 -13.34 -2.29
C ARG A 46 -9.93 -12.18 -1.86
N ARG A 47 -9.60 -11.48 -0.77
CA ARG A 47 -10.44 -10.41 -0.23
C ARG A 47 -10.32 -9.16 -1.08
N ALA A 48 -11.42 -8.42 -1.19
CA ALA A 48 -11.39 -7.07 -1.73
C ALA A 48 -10.56 -6.18 -0.79
N TYR A 49 -9.78 -5.27 -1.38
CA TYR A 49 -8.96 -4.32 -0.62
C TYR A 49 -8.81 -3.01 -1.38
N VAL A 50 -8.55 -1.94 -0.62
CA VAL A 50 -8.17 -0.63 -1.15
C VAL A 50 -6.91 -0.17 -0.45
N ILE A 51 -5.96 0.34 -1.23
CA ILE A 51 -4.75 0.98 -0.70
C ILE A 51 -5.10 2.45 -0.48
N LEU A 52 -5.10 2.88 0.78
CA LEU A 52 -5.49 4.23 1.18
C LEU A 52 -4.34 5.22 1.05
N GLY A 53 -3.11 4.76 1.29
CA GLY A 53 -1.95 5.63 1.33
C GLY A 53 -0.67 4.92 1.75
N THR A 54 0.31 5.73 2.11
CA THR A 54 1.60 5.29 2.64
C THR A 54 1.83 5.84 4.05
N LEU A 55 2.70 5.17 4.80
CA LEU A 55 3.22 5.67 6.08
C LEU A 55 4.73 5.86 6.01
N GLU A 56 5.23 6.77 6.84
CA GLU A 56 6.66 6.84 7.09
C GLU A 56 7.19 5.53 7.72
N PRO A 57 8.40 5.06 7.34
CA PRO A 57 8.99 3.85 7.90
C PRO A 57 9.21 3.87 9.43
N ARG A 58 9.22 5.05 10.05
CA ARG A 58 9.33 5.21 11.51
C ARG A 58 7.98 4.88 12.17
N THR A 59 6.90 5.55 11.75
CA THR A 59 5.53 5.29 12.21
C THR A 59 5.12 3.83 11.97
N TRP A 60 5.45 3.27 10.80
CA TRP A 60 5.18 1.86 10.49
C TRP A 60 5.86 0.88 11.49
N ARG A 61 7.10 1.16 11.92
CA ARG A 61 7.80 0.30 12.88
C ARG A 61 7.18 0.37 14.28
N GLN A 62 6.68 1.53 14.69
CA GLN A 62 5.98 1.71 15.97
C GLN A 62 4.61 1.03 15.98
N GLY A 63 3.94 0.94 14.83
CA GLY A 63 2.72 0.14 14.70
C GLY A 63 2.92 -1.36 15.00
N PHE A 64 4.13 -1.88 14.81
CA PHE A 64 4.48 -3.27 15.10
C PHE A 64 4.64 -3.56 16.60
N SER A 65 4.81 -2.54 17.45
CA SER A 65 4.87 -2.70 18.91
C SER A 65 3.50 -2.62 19.60
N GLY A 66 2.39 -2.62 18.83
CA GLY A 66 1.03 -2.53 19.35
C GLY A 66 0.67 -1.16 19.93
N SER A 67 1.47 -0.13 19.64
CA SER A 67 1.44 1.17 20.32
C SER A 67 0.73 2.27 19.51
N VAL A 68 0.23 1.95 18.31
CA VAL A 68 -0.34 2.93 17.38
C VAL A 68 -1.84 2.69 17.22
N THR A 69 -2.62 3.73 17.47
CA THR A 69 -4.07 3.78 17.25
C THR A 69 -4.40 4.00 15.77
N VAL A 70 -5.63 3.67 15.37
CA VAL A 70 -6.11 3.92 14.00
C VAL A 70 -6.08 5.42 13.67
N GLN A 71 -6.39 6.28 14.64
CA GLN A 71 -6.38 7.73 14.49
C GLN A 71 -4.97 8.26 14.20
N GLU A 72 -3.94 7.72 14.87
CA GLU A 72 -2.54 8.08 14.60
C GLU A 72 -2.11 7.62 13.21
N VAL A 73 -2.52 6.41 12.77
CA VAL A 73 -2.29 5.97 11.39
C VAL A 73 -2.90 6.93 10.39
N VAL A 74 -4.15 7.33 10.60
CA VAL A 74 -4.86 8.24 9.69
C VAL A 74 -4.21 9.63 9.67
N GLY A 75 -3.78 10.14 10.82
CA GLY A 75 -3.12 11.45 10.94
C GLY A 75 -1.76 11.50 10.25
N ASP A 76 -0.99 10.41 10.29
CA ASP A 76 0.35 10.31 9.69
C ASP A 76 0.37 9.77 8.26
N MET A 77 -0.79 9.39 7.72
CA MET A 77 -0.90 8.80 6.39
C MET A 77 -0.73 9.85 5.30
N ALA A 78 0.16 9.57 4.35
CA ALA A 78 0.15 10.24 3.05
C ALA A 78 -0.82 9.50 2.13
N ASP A 79 -2.00 10.07 1.93
CA ASP A 79 -3.12 9.46 1.19
C ASP A 79 -2.95 9.55 -0.33
N PHE A 80 -3.63 8.65 -1.04
CA PHE A 80 -3.69 8.69 -2.50
C PHE A 80 -4.96 9.40 -2.97
N LYS A 81 -4.79 10.43 -3.82
CA LYS A 81 -5.91 11.17 -4.43
C LYS A 81 -6.72 10.35 -5.42
N ALA A 82 -6.11 9.33 -6.03
CA ALA A 82 -6.74 8.50 -7.04
C ALA A 82 -6.17 7.08 -7.01
N TYR A 83 -7.01 6.11 -7.34
CA TYR A 83 -6.64 4.71 -7.52
C TYR A 83 -6.85 4.29 -8.97
N MET A 84 -5.88 3.60 -9.55
CA MET A 84 -5.95 3.07 -10.92
C MET A 84 -5.54 1.59 -10.92
N ARG A 85 -6.35 0.75 -11.54
CA ARG A 85 -5.98 -0.63 -11.88
C ARG A 85 -5.43 -0.64 -13.31
N VAL A 86 -4.23 -1.19 -13.48
CA VAL A 86 -3.60 -1.35 -14.79
C VAL A 86 -3.47 -2.84 -15.06
N ASP A 87 -4.28 -3.34 -15.99
CA ASP A 87 -4.17 -4.71 -16.47
C ASP A 87 -3.32 -4.71 -17.75
N ILE A 88 -2.31 -5.57 -17.81
CA ILE A 88 -1.44 -5.72 -18.98
C ILE A 88 -2.00 -6.86 -19.83
N THR A 89 -2.56 -6.54 -20.98
CA THR A 89 -2.85 -7.54 -22.01
C THR A 89 -1.60 -7.68 -22.88
N PRO A 90 -0.93 -8.85 -22.91
CA PRO A 90 0.18 -9.07 -23.83
C PRO A 90 -0.33 -8.89 -25.26
N GLY A 91 0.37 -8.09 -26.06
CA GLY A 91 0.08 -7.99 -27.50
C GLY A 91 0.23 -9.36 -28.14
N ILE A 92 -0.73 -9.75 -28.97
CA ILE A 92 -0.65 -10.96 -29.79
C ILE A 92 0.48 -10.70 -30.79
N GLY A 93 1.65 -11.31 -30.55
CA GLY A 93 2.76 -11.33 -31.49
C GLY A 93 2.54 -12.33 -32.60
#